data_AF-A0A432R108-F1
#
_entry.id   AF-A0A432R108-F1
#
_cell.length_a   1.000
_cell.length_b   1.000
_cell.length_c   1.000
_cell.angle_alpha   90.00
_cell.angle_beta   90.00
_cell.angle_gamma   90.00
#
_symmetry.space_group_name_H-M   'P 1'
#
loop_
_entity.id
_entity.type
_entity.pdbx_description
1 polymer ?
#
loop_
_entity_poly.entity_id
_entity_poly.type
_entity_poly.pdbx_seq_one_letter_code
_entity_poly.pdbx_strand_id
1 'polypeptide(L)' 'MLEKTEHDIMKSWNPHKKVVISCCCIAYNHEKYIEDALDSILMQETEFPFEIIVRDDCSTDTTQTIIKRYVKKYPHIIQA' A
#
# COMPACT_ATOMS: atom_id res chain seq x y z
N MET A 1 -1.95 -5.85 -11.48
CA MET A 1 -1.06 -6.36 -10.43
C MET A 1 0.37 -5.90 -10.68
N LEU A 2 0.91 -5.11 -9.76
CA LEU A 2 2.26 -4.57 -9.80
C LEU A 2 3.33 -5.66 -9.59
N GLU A 3 4.30 -5.73 -10.49
CA GLU A 3 5.42 -6.68 -10.46
C GLU A 3 6.60 -6.21 -9.57
N LYS A 4 6.63 -4.94 -9.15
CA LYS A 4 7.67 -4.41 -8.25
C LYS A 4 7.56 -5.04 -6.85
N THR A 5 8.68 -5.50 -6.32
CA THR A 5 8.79 -5.98 -4.92
C THR A 5 8.90 -4.81 -3.95
N GLU A 6 8.71 -5.07 -2.64
CA GLU A 6 8.95 -4.06 -1.60
C GLU A 6 10.39 -3.52 -1.65
N HIS A 7 11.37 -4.40 -1.87
CA HIS A 7 12.77 -4.00 -2.01
C HIS A 7 12.99 -3.06 -3.21
N ASP A 8 12.34 -3.32 -4.35
CA ASP A 8 12.46 -2.48 -5.54
C ASP A 8 11.94 -1.06 -5.34
N ILE A 9 10.92 -0.90 -4.50
CA ILE A 9 10.37 0.41 -4.14
C ILE A 9 11.34 1.14 -3.21
N MET A 10 11.80 0.45 -2.16
CA MET A 10 12.64 1.02 -1.12
C MET A 10 14.09 1.28 -1.54
N LYS A 11 14.58 0.68 -2.65
CA LYS A 11 15.99 0.78 -3.08
C LYS A 11 16.51 2.21 -3.27
N SER A 12 15.62 3.14 -3.57
CA SER A 12 15.95 4.55 -3.83
C SER A 12 15.77 5.44 -2.59
N TRP A 13 15.28 4.87 -1.49
CA TRP A 13 15.02 5.60 -0.26
C TRP A 13 16.29 5.75 0.56
N ASN A 14 16.49 6.94 1.13
CA ASN A 14 17.52 7.14 2.13
C ASN A 14 17.08 6.48 3.46
N PRO A 15 17.81 5.46 3.97
CA PRO A 15 17.41 4.71 5.17
C PRO A 15 17.44 5.53 6.46
N HIS A 16 18.09 6.70 6.45
CA HIS A 16 18.14 7.62 7.59
C HIS A 16 16.99 8.64 7.57
N LYS A 17 16.22 8.72 6.48
CA LYS A 17 15.03 9.57 6.43
C LYS A 17 13.85 8.86 7.07
N LYS A 18 13.06 9.61 7.82
CA LYS A 18 11.76 9.15 8.31
C LYS A 18 10.74 9.17 7.16
N VAL A 19 9.63 8.46 7.33
CA VAL A 19 8.43 8.60 6.47
C VAL A 19 8.06 10.07 6.36
N VAL A 20 7.91 10.56 5.13
CA VAL A 20 7.55 11.97 4.85
C VAL A 20 6.12 12.14 4.34
N ILE A 21 5.53 11.07 3.80
CA ILE A 21 4.14 11.05 3.32
C ILE A 21 3.44 9.81 3.87
N SER A 22 2.25 10.00 4.42
CA SER A 22 1.31 8.94 4.76
C SER A 22 0.10 9.03 3.83
N CYS A 23 -0.12 8.02 3.01
CA CYS A 23 -1.29 7.93 2.14
C CYS A 23 -2.41 7.17 2.87
N CYS A 24 -3.45 7.88 3.29
CA CYS A 24 -4.61 7.27 3.92
C CYS A 24 -5.60 6.78 2.85
N CYS A 25 -5.87 5.48 2.82
CA CYS A 25 -6.80 4.84 1.89
C CYS A 25 -7.95 4.19 2.68
N ILE A 26 -9.15 4.74 2.57
CA ILE A 26 -10.35 4.21 3.23
C ILE A 26 -11.16 3.41 2.23
N ALA A 27 -11.65 2.24 2.61
CA ALA A 27 -12.40 1.34 1.73
C ALA A 27 -13.68 0.81 2.38
N TYR A 28 -14.73 0.66 1.57
CA TYR A 28 -15.96 -0.05 1.92
C TYR A 28 -16.54 -0.69 0.65
N ASN A 29 -16.58 -2.02 0.59
CA ASN A 29 -17.03 -2.81 -0.56
C ASN A 29 -16.36 -2.42 -1.90
N HIS A 30 -15.03 -2.34 -1.88
CA HIS A 30 -14.20 -1.93 -3.01
C HIS A 30 -13.42 -3.08 -3.65
N GLU A 31 -13.93 -4.32 -3.63
CA GLU A 31 -13.17 -5.48 -4.14
C GLU A 31 -12.67 -5.32 -5.59
N LYS A 32 -13.38 -4.53 -6.39
CA LYS A 32 -13.05 -4.26 -7.80
C LYS A 32 -12.00 -3.17 -8.00
N TYR A 33 -11.67 -2.39 -6.98
CA TYR A 33 -10.88 -1.16 -7.12
C TYR A 33 -9.70 -1.08 -6.15
N ILE A 34 -9.79 -1.74 -5.00
CA ILE A 34 -8.77 -1.61 -3.95
C ILE A 34 -7.41 -2.12 -4.42
N GLU A 35 -7.37 -3.13 -5.29
CA GLU A 35 -6.12 -3.60 -5.90
C GLU A 35 -5.46 -2.50 -6.76
N ASP A 36 -6.20 -1.94 -7.71
CA ASP A 36 -5.70 -0.90 -8.60
C ASP A 36 -5.29 0.37 -7.85
N ALA A 37 -6.05 0.73 -6.81
CA ALA A 37 -5.72 1.87 -5.95
C ALA A 37 -4.37 1.68 -5.25
N LEU A 38 -4.14 0.51 -4.62
CA LEU A 38 -2.88 0.21 -3.94
C LEU A 38 -1.71 0.12 -4.92
N ASP A 39 -1.91 -0.55 -6.07
CA ASP A 39 -0.91 -0.61 -7.14
C ASP A 39 -0.53 0.81 -7.63
N SER A 40 -1.50 1.71 -7.76
CA SER A 40 -1.25 3.09 -8.23
C SER A 40 -0.42 3.94 -7.27
N ILE A 41 -0.50 3.67 -5.96
CA ILE A 41 0.33 4.35 -4.96
C ILE A 41 1.73 3.72 -4.95
N LEU A 42 1.82 2.39 -5.02
CA LEU A 42 3.08 1.65 -5.01
C LEU A 42 3.93 1.85 -6.28
N MET A 43 3.31 2.21 -7.41
CA MET A 43 4.04 2.43 -8.67
C MET A 43 4.84 3.74 -8.67
N GLN A 44 4.56 4.67 -7.76
CA GLN A 44 5.20 5.98 -7.71
C GLN A 44 6.72 5.84 -7.45
N GLU A 45 7.52 6.61 -8.19
CA GLU A 45 8.98 6.63 -8.02
C GLU A 45 9.38 7.82 -7.17
N THR A 46 10.00 7.55 -6.02
CA THR A 46 10.30 8.54 -4.99
C THR A 46 11.65 8.27 -4.36
N GLU A 47 12.40 9.32 -4.01
CA GLU A 47 13.69 9.21 -3.28
C GLU A 47 13.50 9.32 -1.75
N PHE A 48 12.25 9.26 -1.28
CA PHE A 48 11.89 9.43 0.11
C PHE A 48 10.92 8.33 0.57
N PRO A 49 10.99 7.91 1.85
CA PRO A 49 10.06 6.92 2.37
C PRO A 49 8.63 7.45 2.48
N PHE A 50 7.66 6.62 2.10
CA PHE A 50 6.24 6.83 2.34
C PHE A 50 5.61 5.58 2.96
N GLU A 51 4.42 5.76 3.54
CA GLU A 51 3.59 4.64 4.01
C GLU A 51 2.17 4.76 3.46
N ILE A 52 1.47 3.63 3.42
CA ILE A 52 0.05 3.54 3.08
C ILE A 52 -0.69 3.03 4.31
N ILE A 53 -1.63 3.81 4.79
CA ILE A 53 -2.52 3.42 5.88
C ILE A 53 -3.88 3.09 5.27
N VAL A 54 -4.17 1.81 5.17
CA VAL A 54 -5.46 1.32 4.67
C VAL A 54 -6.40 1.08 5.84
N ARG A 55 -7.65 1.51 5.76
CA ARG A 55 -8.69 1.11 6.72
C ARG A 55 -9.94 0.67 5.98
N ASP A 56 -10.40 -0.53 6.31
CA ASP A 56 -11.65 -1.10 5.81
C ASP A 56 -12.77 -0.85 6.83
N ASP A 57 -13.91 -0.33 6.36
CA ASP A 57 -15.08 -0.05 7.18
C ASP A 57 -16.06 -1.23 7.24
N CYS A 58 -15.57 -2.39 7.66
CA CYS A 58 -16.35 -3.63 7.76
C CYS A 58 -17.02 -4.04 6.44
N SER A 59 -16.26 -4.04 5.34
CA SER A 59 -16.72 -4.56 4.05
C SER A 59 -17.21 -6.00 4.17
N THR A 60 -18.25 -6.33 3.40
CA THR A 60 -18.83 -7.69 3.35
C THR A 60 -18.36 -8.48 2.14
N ASP A 61 -17.64 -7.83 1.23
CA ASP A 61 -17.05 -8.41 0.03
C ASP A 61 -15.57 -8.83 0.25
N THR A 62 -14.84 -9.10 -0.84
CA THR A 62 -13.45 -9.57 -0.75
C THR A 62 -12.42 -8.48 -0.44
N THR A 63 -12.83 -7.22 -0.20
CA THR A 63 -11.93 -6.07 0.05
C THR A 63 -10.90 -6.36 1.14
N GLN A 64 -11.34 -6.84 2.32
CA GLN A 64 -10.42 -7.16 3.43
C GLN A 64 -9.38 -8.22 3.07
N THR A 65 -9.78 -9.21 2.26
CA THR A 65 -8.87 -10.29 1.81
C THR A 65 -7.79 -9.72 0.90
N ILE A 66 -8.15 -8.82 0.00
CA ILE A 66 -7.20 -8.14 -0.89
C ILE A 66 -6.24 -7.27 -0.06
N ILE A 67 -6.75 -6.47 0.88
CA ILE A 67 -5.92 -5.63 1.75
C ILE A 67 -4.90 -6.48 2.54
N LYS A 68 -5.34 -7.59 3.15
CA LYS A 68 -4.43 -8.51 3.89
C LYS A 68 -3.34 -9.10 2.99
N ARG A 69 -3.63 -9.39 1.72
CA ARG A 69 -2.63 -9.83 0.73
C ARG A 69 -1.57 -8.75 0.50
N TYR A 70 -1.98 -7.49 0.38
CA TYR A 70 -1.06 -6.37 0.19
C TYR A 70 -0.20 -6.09 1.42
N VAL A 71 -0.76 -6.12 2.63
CA VAL A 71 0.03 -6.02 3.88
C VAL A 71 1.09 -7.12 3.96
N LYS A 72 0.75 -8.36 3.57
CA LYS A 72 1.72 -9.46 3.54
C LYS A 72 2.81 -9.26 2.47
N LYS A 73 2.48 -8.63 1.33
CA LYS A 73 3.42 -8.39 0.22
C LYS A 73 4.33 -7.18 0.48
N TYR A 74 3.86 -6.18 1.22
CA TYR A 74 4.55 -4.93 1.51
C TYR A 74 4.47 -4.55 3.02
N PRO A 75 4.99 -5.41 3.92
CA PRO A 75 4.79 -5.27 5.37
C PRO A 75 5.44 -4.03 6.00
N HIS A 76 6.41 -3.39 5.34
CA HIS A 76 7.08 -2.18 5.82
C HIS A 76 6.50 -0.90 5.21
N ILE A 77 5.66 -1.02 4.16
CA ILE A 77 5.06 0.13 3.46
C ILE A 77 3.57 0.25 3.78
N ILE A 78 2.84 -0.87 3.93
CA ILE A 78 1.38 -0.88 4.09
C ILE A 78 0.98 -1.35 5.48
N GLN A 79 0.14 -0.55 6.14
CA GLN A 79 -0.49 -0.86 7.42
C GLN A 79 -2.01 -0.90 7.23
N ALA A 80 -2.69 -1.92 7.76
CA ALA A 80 -4.14 -2.11 7.65
C ALA A 80 -4.84 -2.36 8.98
#